data_AF-A0AAW2TBB3-F1
#
_entry.id   AF-A0AAW2TBB3-F1
#
_cell.length_a   1.000
_cell.length_b   1.000
_cell.length_c   1.000
_cell.angle_alpha   90.00
_cell.angle_beta   90.00
_cell.angle_gamma   90.00
#
_symmetry.space_group_name_H-M   'P 1'
#
loop_
_entity.id
_entity.type
_entity.pdbx_description
1 polymer ?
#
loop_
_entity_poly.entity_id
_entity_poly.type
_entity_poly.pdbx_seq_one_letter_code
_entity_poly.pdbx_strand_id
1 'polypeptide(L)'
;MGSNQVWTLVDPPKGVRPVGCKWVYKRKLGADGEVTAFKARLVAKGYTQRPGVNFEETYSPVAMAKSIRILLVIAAWYDYEIWQMDVKTAFLNDFVEEEIFMDQPEGFTTVGEEQKVCRLQRSIYGLKQASEAGTHVLMKSYEFSMKDMGEASYILGIKIYRDRSRRMLGLTQFSYIEKILKRFRMEHSKRGHLPMRHGIKLSKKQFPKTDEELKRMSDISYASAVGSIQYAVQCTRPDVAYALSVTSRYQSCIGEAH
;
A
#
# COMPACT_ATOMS: atom_id res chain seq x y z
N MET A 1 -6.39 -21.67 11.68
CA MET A 1 -7.56 -20.76 11.78
C MET A 1 -8.39 -21.00 13.05
N GLY A 2 -8.30 -22.16 13.72
CA GLY A 2 -9.05 -22.43 14.95
C GLY A 2 -8.63 -21.65 16.22
N SER A 3 -7.49 -20.94 16.22
CA SER A 3 -7.01 -20.24 17.42
C SER A 3 -7.61 -18.85 17.65
N ASN A 4 -8.13 -18.20 16.60
CA ASN A 4 -8.51 -16.78 16.68
C ASN A 4 -10.03 -16.54 16.65
N GLN A 5 -10.87 -17.59 16.58
CA GLN A 5 -12.34 -17.48 16.58
C GLN A 5 -12.87 -16.34 15.68
N VAL A 6 -12.38 -16.30 14.43
CA VAL A 6 -12.62 -15.15 13.52
C VAL A 6 -14.08 -15.07 13.08
N TRP A 7 -14.78 -16.21 13.00
CA TRP A 7 -16.20 -16.28 12.65
C TRP A 7 -16.89 -17.48 13.29
N THR A 8 -18.22 -17.43 13.30
CA THR A 8 -19.11 -18.55 13.63
C THR A 8 -20.02 -18.87 12.43
N LEU A 9 -20.39 -20.14 12.25
CA LEU A 9 -21.33 -20.53 11.19
C LEU A 9 -22.77 -20.36 11.69
N VAL A 10 -23.59 -19.67 10.90
CA VAL A 10 -24.99 -19.38 11.21
C VAL A 10 -25.85 -19.52 9.96
N ASP A 11 -27.16 -19.71 10.13
CA ASP A 11 -28.10 -19.64 9.02
C ASP A 11 -28.19 -18.21 8.48
N PRO A 12 -28.32 -18.03 7.15
CA PRO A 12 -28.37 -16.71 6.54
C PRO A 12 -29.58 -15.91 7.05
N PRO A 13 -29.38 -14.71 7.63
CA PRO A 13 -30.48 -13.90 8.10
C PRO A 13 -31.36 -13.43 6.95
N LYS A 14 -32.68 -13.34 7.18
CA LYS A 14 -33.64 -12.93 6.15
C LYS A 14 -33.32 -11.52 5.64
N GLY A 15 -33.19 -11.38 4.32
CA GLY A 15 -32.97 -10.10 3.66
C GLY A 15 -31.52 -9.59 3.67
N VAL A 16 -30.60 -10.32 4.32
CA VAL A 16 -29.18 -9.96 4.35
C VAL A 16 -28.46 -10.63 3.18
N ARG A 17 -27.66 -9.85 2.44
CA ARG A 17 -26.75 -10.38 1.42
C ARG A 17 -25.36 -10.54 2.02
N PRO A 18 -24.80 -11.75 2.09
CA PRO A 18 -23.45 -11.96 2.61
C PRO A 18 -22.40 -11.28 1.73
N VAL A 19 -21.31 -10.88 2.36
CA VAL A 19 -20.11 -10.35 1.71
C VAL A 19 -19.32 -11.52 1.13
N GLY A 20 -19.04 -11.50 -0.16
CA GLY A 20 -18.21 -12.55 -0.75
C GLY A 20 -16.77 -12.47 -0.24
N CYS A 21 -16.02 -13.57 -0.35
CA CYS A 21 -14.60 -13.60 -0.02
C CYS A 21 -13.76 -14.18 -1.16
N LYS A 22 -12.44 -14.06 -1.05
CA LYS A 22 -11.49 -14.73 -1.96
C LYS A 22 -10.15 -14.96 -1.29
N TRP A 23 -9.43 -15.97 -1.77
CA TRP A 23 -8.04 -16.18 -1.43
C TRP A 23 -7.12 -15.32 -2.29
N VAL A 24 -6.19 -14.63 -1.63
CA VAL A 24 -5.10 -13.88 -2.28
C VAL A 24 -3.79 -14.57 -1.98
N TYR A 25 -3.18 -15.12 -3.03
CA TYR A 25 -1.90 -15.81 -2.96
C TYR A 25 -0.76 -14.87 -3.33
N LYS A 26 0.32 -14.91 -2.56
CA LYS A 26 1.53 -14.13 -2.81
C LYS A 26 2.77 -14.99 -2.58
N ARG A 27 3.60 -15.10 -3.61
CA ARG A 27 4.98 -15.60 -3.49
C ARG A 27 5.86 -14.47 -2.98
N LYS A 28 6.64 -14.75 -1.93
CA LYS A 28 7.75 -13.90 -1.50
C LYS A 28 9.02 -14.45 -2.12
N LEU A 29 9.72 -13.59 -2.84
CA LEU A 29 11.03 -13.91 -3.39
C LEU A 29 12.10 -13.36 -2.44
N GLY A 30 13.18 -14.13 -2.27
CA GLY A 30 14.41 -13.73 -1.61
C GLY A 30 15.20 -12.74 -2.46
N ALA A 31 16.34 -12.30 -1.93
CA ALA A 31 17.23 -11.37 -2.63
C ALA A 31 17.91 -12.02 -3.85
N ASP A 32 18.05 -13.34 -3.82
CA ASP A 32 18.54 -14.24 -4.88
C ASP A 32 17.50 -14.56 -5.97
N GLY A 33 16.24 -14.17 -5.76
CA GLY A 33 15.13 -14.50 -6.65
C GLY A 33 14.43 -15.82 -6.32
N GLU A 34 14.91 -16.57 -5.33
CA GLU A 34 14.31 -17.83 -4.90
C GLU A 34 13.05 -17.61 -4.07
N VAL A 35 12.13 -18.58 -4.09
CA VAL A 35 10.90 -18.44 -3.29
C VAL A 35 11.20 -18.69 -1.82
N THR A 36 11.11 -17.64 -1.01
CA THR A 36 11.34 -17.71 0.44
C THR A 36 10.08 -18.03 1.24
N ALA A 37 8.89 -17.70 0.71
CA ALA A 37 7.64 -18.07 1.34
C ALA A 37 6.46 -18.00 0.39
N PHE A 38 5.48 -18.87 0.61
CA PHE A 38 4.13 -18.75 0.04
C PHE A 38 3.19 -18.17 1.11
N LYS A 39 2.41 -17.14 0.74
CA LYS A 39 1.40 -16.55 1.62
C LYS A 39 0.03 -16.67 0.98
N ALA A 40 -0.92 -17.22 1.72
CA ALA A 40 -2.34 -17.13 1.43
C ALA A 40 -3.00 -16.16 2.41
N ARG A 41 -3.91 -15.32 1.94
CA ARG A 41 -4.75 -14.46 2.78
C ARG A 41 -6.19 -14.61 2.34
N LEU A 42 -7.09 -14.82 3.31
CA LEU A 42 -8.51 -14.67 3.06
C LEU A 42 -8.85 -13.19 3.09
N VAL A 43 -9.52 -12.71 2.05
CA VAL A 43 -9.86 -11.29 1.87
C VAL A 43 -11.35 -11.18 1.58
N ALA A 44 -12.06 -10.39 2.39
CA ALA A 44 -13.43 -9.99 2.12
C ALA A 44 -13.49 -9.11 0.87
N LYS A 45 -14.53 -9.29 0.06
CA LYS A 45 -14.83 -8.44 -1.09
C LYS A 45 -15.56 -7.19 -0.60
N GLY A 46 -14.92 -6.36 0.24
CA GLY A 46 -15.60 -5.22 0.88
C GLY A 46 -16.17 -4.15 -0.07
N TYR A 47 -15.85 -4.19 -1.37
CA TYR A 47 -16.58 -3.41 -2.37
C TYR A 47 -18.07 -3.79 -2.48
N THR A 48 -18.48 -4.97 -1.99
CA THR A 48 -19.90 -5.37 -1.89
C THR A 48 -20.57 -4.86 -0.61
N GLN A 49 -19.84 -4.25 0.33
CA GLN A 49 -20.41 -3.66 1.55
C GLN A 49 -21.13 -2.34 1.28
N ARG A 50 -22.26 -2.15 1.95
CA ARG A 50 -23.14 -0.97 1.87
C ARG A 50 -22.94 -0.04 3.07
N PRO A 51 -22.72 1.27 2.84
CA PRO A 51 -22.70 2.26 3.92
C PRO A 51 -24.02 2.27 4.70
N GLY A 52 -23.97 2.45 6.02
CA GLY A 52 -25.14 2.47 6.91
C GLY A 52 -25.80 1.10 7.12
N VAL A 53 -25.22 0.03 6.57
CA VAL A 53 -25.67 -1.36 6.78
C VAL A 53 -24.50 -2.24 7.22
N ASN A 54 -23.33 -2.09 6.59
CA ASN A 54 -22.16 -2.94 6.85
C ASN A 54 -20.95 -2.19 7.41
N PHE A 55 -21.00 -0.85 7.43
CA PHE A 55 -20.00 0.06 8.00
C PHE A 55 -20.58 1.48 8.01
N GLU A 56 -20.12 2.32 8.93
CA GLU A 56 -20.47 3.74 8.98
C GLU A 56 -19.37 4.62 8.38
N GLU A 57 -18.12 4.46 8.85
CA GLU A 57 -16.95 5.19 8.38
C GLU A 57 -15.88 4.29 7.75
N THR A 58 -14.92 4.88 7.03
CA THR A 58 -13.81 4.16 6.35
C THR A 58 -12.48 4.87 6.54
N TYR A 59 -12.25 5.42 7.72
CA TYR A 59 -11.05 6.18 7.98
C TYR A 59 -9.83 5.25 8.09
N SER A 60 -8.72 5.65 7.47
CA SER A 60 -7.44 4.97 7.65
C SER A 60 -6.38 6.02 7.95
N PRO A 61 -5.75 6.00 9.13
CA PRO A 61 -4.64 6.89 9.41
C PRO A 61 -3.43 6.47 8.56
N VAL A 62 -3.10 7.27 7.54
CA VAL A 62 -1.89 7.06 6.73
C VAL A 62 -0.75 7.87 7.32
N ALA A 63 0.35 7.21 7.65
CA ALA A 63 1.55 7.87 8.15
C ALA A 63 2.08 8.89 7.13
N MET A 64 2.12 10.16 7.54
CA MET A 64 2.60 11.24 6.69
C MET A 64 4.13 11.26 6.63
N ALA A 65 4.68 11.34 5.42
CA ALA A 65 6.13 11.46 5.22
C ALA A 65 6.75 12.66 5.97
N LYS A 66 5.99 13.77 6.12
CA LYS A 66 6.40 14.94 6.91
C LYS A 66 6.61 14.59 8.38
N SER A 67 5.65 13.91 9.00
CA SER A 67 5.74 13.48 10.40
C SER A 67 6.90 12.52 10.63
N ILE A 68 7.09 11.55 9.72
CA ILE A 68 8.23 10.62 9.78
C ILE A 68 9.54 11.40 9.72
N ARG A 69 9.69 12.35 8.78
CA ARG A 69 10.91 13.18 8.70
C ARG A 69 11.15 13.99 9.96
N ILE A 70 10.12 14.57 10.58
CA ILE A 70 10.26 15.31 11.84
C ILE A 70 10.77 14.38 12.94
N LEU A 71 10.18 13.19 13.10
CA LEU A 71 10.63 12.20 14.09
C LEU A 71 12.09 11.78 13.85
N LEU A 72 12.47 11.55 12.59
CA LEU A 72 13.85 11.22 12.23
C LEU A 72 14.82 12.36 12.53
N VAL A 73 14.44 13.61 12.26
CA VAL A 73 15.26 14.79 12.60
C VAL A 73 15.47 14.88 14.11
N ILE A 74 14.42 14.70 14.91
CA ILE A 74 14.51 14.67 16.38
C ILE A 74 15.45 13.55 16.82
N ALA A 75 15.28 12.34 16.28
CA ALA A 75 16.14 11.20 16.61
C ALA A 75 17.61 11.44 16.24
N ALA A 76 17.88 12.06 15.09
CA ALA A 76 19.25 12.42 14.69
C ALA A 76 19.86 13.49 15.61
N TRP A 77 19.06 14.48 16.00
CA TRP A 77 19.51 15.60 16.84
C TRP A 77 19.88 15.15 18.26
N TYR A 78 19.03 14.35 18.89
CA TYR A 78 19.23 13.83 20.24
C TYR A 78 19.99 12.49 20.28
N ASP A 79 20.43 11.99 19.13
CA ASP A 79 21.07 10.69 18.94
C ASP A 79 20.26 9.50 19.50
N TYR A 80 18.93 9.53 19.36
CA TYR A 80 18.05 8.46 19.81
C TYR A 80 18.12 7.22 18.93
N GLU A 81 17.97 6.06 19.53
CA GLU A 81 17.75 4.81 18.79
C GLU A 81 16.37 4.79 18.14
N ILE A 82 16.31 4.27 16.91
CA ILE A 82 15.05 4.10 16.20
C ILE A 82 14.82 2.60 16.04
N TRP A 83 13.85 2.09 16.79
CA TRP A 83 13.45 0.68 16.73
C TRP A 83 12.15 0.53 15.96
N GLN A 84 12.05 -0.56 15.20
CA GLN A 84 10.84 -0.88 14.44
C GLN A 84 10.14 -2.10 15.04
N MET A 85 8.83 -1.97 15.23
CA MET A 85 7.96 -3.05 15.68
C MET A 85 6.86 -3.30 14.65
N ASP A 86 6.58 -4.56 14.36
CA ASP A 86 5.47 -5.00 13.50
C ASP A 86 4.40 -5.65 14.37
N VAL A 87 3.18 -5.12 14.34
CA VAL A 87 2.07 -5.72 15.08
C VAL A 87 1.59 -6.96 14.33
N LYS A 88 1.67 -8.13 14.99
CA LYS A 88 1.16 -9.36 14.39
C LYS A 88 -0.35 -9.26 14.26
N THR A 89 -0.84 -9.60 13.06
CA THR A 89 -2.27 -9.75 12.76
C THR A 89 -3.15 -8.57 13.18
N ALA A 90 -2.67 -7.33 12.99
CA ALA A 90 -3.36 -6.11 13.43
C ALA A 90 -4.87 -6.07 13.12
N PHE A 91 -5.28 -6.50 11.92
CA PHE A 91 -6.70 -6.54 11.53
C PHE A 91 -7.53 -7.56 12.33
N LEU A 92 -6.95 -8.72 12.66
CA LEU A 92 -7.66 -9.78 13.38
C LEU A 92 -7.75 -9.50 14.88
N ASN A 93 -7.05 -8.49 15.37
CA ASN A 93 -7.02 -8.20 16.80
C ASN A 93 -8.23 -7.40 17.25
N ASP A 94 -8.91 -6.71 16.33
CA ASP A 94 -10.09 -5.91 16.64
C ASP A 94 -11.39 -6.68 16.42
N PHE A 95 -12.35 -6.44 17.31
CA PHE A 95 -13.70 -6.98 17.19
C PHE A 95 -14.50 -6.14 16.19
N VAL A 96 -15.38 -6.80 15.44
CA VAL A 96 -16.33 -6.10 14.57
C VAL A 96 -17.60 -5.91 15.38
N GLU A 97 -17.97 -4.67 15.66
CA GLU A 97 -19.23 -4.36 16.35
C GLU A 97 -20.43 -4.57 15.41
N GLU A 98 -20.23 -4.38 14.10
CA GLU A 98 -21.27 -4.57 13.10
C GLU A 98 -21.53 -6.03 12.75
N GLU A 99 -22.80 -6.36 12.48
CA GLU A 99 -23.17 -7.70 12.03
C GLU A 99 -22.82 -7.92 10.55
N ILE A 100 -21.63 -8.49 10.33
CA ILE A 100 -21.14 -8.81 8.99
C ILE A 100 -21.18 -10.31 8.76
N PHE A 101 -21.94 -10.69 7.74
CA PHE A 101 -22.04 -12.06 7.25
C PHE A 101 -21.20 -12.19 5.98
N MET A 102 -20.43 -13.26 5.89
CA MET A 102 -19.54 -13.54 4.77
C MET A 102 -19.82 -14.94 4.21
N ASP A 103 -19.69 -15.11 2.90
CA ASP A 103 -19.74 -16.44 2.29
C ASP A 103 -18.64 -17.35 2.86
N GLN A 104 -18.93 -18.65 2.97
CA GLN A 104 -17.91 -19.63 3.35
C GLN A 104 -16.74 -19.58 2.36
N PRO A 105 -15.48 -19.59 2.85
CA PRO A 105 -14.32 -19.57 1.96
C PRO A 105 -14.26 -20.84 1.12
N GLU A 106 -13.94 -20.68 -0.16
CA GLU A 106 -13.69 -21.81 -1.06
C GLU A 106 -12.65 -22.77 -0.46
N GLY A 107 -12.97 -24.06 -0.43
CA GLY A 107 -12.15 -25.12 0.18
C GLY A 107 -12.32 -25.27 1.70
N PHE A 108 -13.15 -24.44 2.34
CA PHE A 108 -13.45 -24.49 3.78
C PHE A 108 -14.95 -24.60 4.08
N THR A 109 -15.76 -24.93 3.06
CA THR A 109 -17.20 -25.17 3.22
C THR A 109 -17.43 -26.43 4.06
N THR A 110 -18.31 -26.35 5.05
CA THR A 110 -18.69 -27.51 5.86
C THR A 110 -19.72 -28.36 5.13
N VAL A 111 -19.40 -29.64 4.95
CA VAL A 111 -20.27 -30.61 4.26
C VAL A 111 -21.60 -30.76 5.01
N GLY A 112 -22.72 -30.59 4.32
CA GLY A 112 -24.08 -30.59 4.88
C GLY A 112 -24.54 -29.24 5.45
N GLU A 113 -23.66 -28.24 5.49
CA GLU A 113 -23.95 -26.88 5.93
C GLU A 113 -23.56 -25.84 4.87
N GLU A 114 -23.60 -26.21 3.59
CA GLU A 114 -23.15 -25.36 2.47
C GLU A 114 -23.94 -24.06 2.36
N GLN A 115 -25.22 -24.07 2.78
CA GLN A 115 -26.10 -22.89 2.82
C GLN A 115 -25.79 -21.90 3.95
N LYS A 116 -24.98 -22.28 4.95
CA LYS A 116 -24.67 -21.41 6.08
C LYS A 116 -23.66 -20.33 5.69
N VAL A 117 -23.67 -19.25 6.46
CA VAL A 117 -22.78 -18.10 6.28
C VAL A 117 -21.90 -17.91 7.52
N CYS A 118 -20.73 -17.31 7.33
CA CYS A 118 -19.81 -16.95 8.39
C CYS A 118 -20.23 -15.59 9.01
N ARG A 119 -20.67 -15.57 10.27
CA ARG A 119 -20.81 -14.33 11.04
C ARG A 119 -19.45 -13.94 11.59
N LEU A 120 -18.88 -12.85 11.08
CA LEU A 120 -17.56 -12.37 11.48
C LEU A 120 -17.61 -11.83 12.92
N GLN A 121 -16.66 -12.28 13.75
CA GLN A 121 -16.45 -11.79 15.12
C GLN A 121 -15.27 -10.80 15.17
N ARG A 122 -14.36 -10.90 14.20
CA ARG A 122 -13.12 -10.12 14.11
C ARG A 122 -12.94 -9.56 12.71
N SER A 123 -12.27 -8.42 12.61
CA SER A 123 -12.09 -7.75 11.33
C SER A 123 -11.11 -8.53 10.46
N ILE A 124 -11.41 -8.65 9.16
CA ILE A 124 -10.56 -9.35 8.19
C ILE A 124 -10.15 -8.40 7.07
N TYR A 125 -9.07 -8.78 6.38
CA TYR A 125 -8.58 -8.01 5.23
C TYR A 125 -9.68 -7.76 4.21
N GLY A 126 -9.75 -6.55 3.70
CA GLY A 126 -10.67 -6.18 2.62
C GLY A 126 -12.04 -5.72 3.07
N LEU A 127 -12.38 -5.79 4.37
CA LEU A 127 -13.51 -5.03 4.91
C LEU A 127 -13.19 -3.52 4.85
N LYS A 128 -14.21 -2.70 4.59
CA LYS A 128 -14.07 -1.25 4.45
C LYS A 128 -13.60 -0.55 5.73
N GLN A 129 -14.05 -1.03 6.89
CA GLN A 129 -13.67 -0.55 8.21
C GLN A 129 -12.46 -1.28 8.81
N ALA A 130 -11.89 -2.29 8.12
CA ALA A 130 -10.71 -2.99 8.64
C ALA A 130 -9.53 -2.04 8.86
N SER A 131 -9.43 -0.95 8.10
CA SER A 131 -8.38 0.05 8.33
C SER A 131 -8.51 0.81 9.65
N GLU A 132 -9.72 0.95 10.20
CA GLU A 132 -9.96 1.63 11.48
C GLU A 132 -9.47 0.78 12.64
N ALA A 133 -9.60 -0.55 12.53
CA ALA A 133 -9.11 -1.51 13.50
C ALA A 133 -7.60 -1.36 13.81
N GLY A 134 -6.81 -0.92 12.83
CA GLY A 134 -5.40 -0.61 13.03
C GLY A 134 -5.14 0.54 14.02
N THR A 135 -6.10 1.45 14.19
CA THR A 135 -6.00 2.62 15.07
C THR A 135 -6.20 2.23 16.54
N HIS A 136 -7.20 1.39 16.84
CA HIS A 136 -7.39 0.84 18.18
C HIS A 136 -6.18 0.00 18.62
N VAL A 137 -5.56 -0.70 17.67
CA VAL A 137 -4.34 -1.47 17.91
C VAL A 137 -3.15 -0.60 18.35
N LEU A 138 -3.01 0.60 17.79
CA LEU A 138 -1.95 1.54 18.19
C LEU A 138 -2.15 2.05 19.62
N MET A 139 -3.40 2.33 20.02
CA MET A 139 -3.73 2.82 21.37
C MET A 139 -3.55 1.76 22.46
N LYS A 140 -3.77 0.47 22.13
CA LYS A 140 -3.62 -0.65 23.05
C LYS A 140 -2.38 -1.50 22.76
N SER A 141 -1.32 -0.89 22.24
CA SER A 141 -0.10 -1.59 21.79
C SER A 141 0.50 -2.56 22.82
N TYR A 142 0.29 -2.33 24.12
CA TYR A 142 0.72 -3.23 25.20
C TYR A 142 -0.07 -4.54 25.29
N GLU A 143 -1.26 -4.63 24.69
CA GLU A 143 -2.12 -5.83 24.69
C GLU A 143 -1.83 -6.77 23.50
N PHE A 144 -1.04 -6.34 22.52
CA PHE A 144 -0.82 -7.10 21.28
C PHE A 144 0.57 -7.71 21.16
N SER A 145 0.63 -8.90 20.55
CA SER A 145 1.90 -9.53 20.19
C SER A 145 2.60 -8.71 19.11
N MET A 146 3.66 -8.01 19.50
CA MET A 146 4.54 -7.29 18.60
C MET A 146 5.74 -8.16 18.21
N LYS A 147 6.16 -8.06 16.96
CA LYS A 147 7.42 -8.60 16.48
C LYS A 147 8.44 -7.48 16.43
N ASP A 148 9.52 -7.65 17.19
CA ASP A 148 10.69 -6.79 17.08
C ASP A 148 11.35 -7.01 15.70
N MET A 149 11.58 -5.91 14.98
CA MET A 149 12.29 -5.89 13.71
C MET A 149 13.73 -5.39 13.84
N GLY A 150 14.16 -5.04 15.05
CA GLY A 150 15.46 -4.46 15.36
C GLY A 150 15.54 -2.97 15.07
N GLU A 151 16.77 -2.48 14.94
CA GLU A 151 17.06 -1.10 14.54
C GLU A 151 16.49 -0.83 13.14
N ALA A 152 15.80 0.30 13.00
CA ALA A 152 15.08 0.66 11.79
C ALA A 152 16.04 0.99 10.64
N SER A 153 16.25 0.02 9.75
CA SER A 153 16.96 0.22 8.48
C SER A 153 16.04 0.63 7.32
N TYR A 154 14.72 0.40 7.46
CA TYR A 154 13.71 0.78 6.47
C TYR A 154 12.42 1.25 7.16
N ILE A 155 11.84 2.35 6.68
CA ILE A 155 10.50 2.81 7.08
C ILE A 155 9.67 3.04 5.82
N LEU A 156 8.54 2.34 5.69
CA LEU A 156 7.63 2.43 4.54
C LEU A 156 8.33 2.31 3.16
N GLY A 157 9.34 1.45 3.06
CA GLY A 157 10.11 1.24 1.83
C GLY A 157 11.18 2.30 1.54
N ILE A 158 11.40 3.26 2.45
CA ILE A 158 12.51 4.20 2.43
C ILE A 158 13.63 3.60 3.29
N LYS A 159 14.81 3.41 2.71
CA LYS A 159 16.00 2.97 3.44
C LYS A 159 16.58 4.14 4.23
N ILE A 160 16.97 3.88 5.47
CA ILE A 160 17.61 4.84 6.37
C ILE A 160 19.09 4.49 6.48
N TYR A 161 19.94 5.51 6.39
CA TYR A 161 21.35 5.42 6.75
C TYR A 161 21.63 6.40 7.89
N ARG A 162 22.49 6.00 8.82
CA ARG A 162 22.86 6.80 10.00
C ARG A 162 24.36 7.03 10.03
N ASP A 163 24.74 8.28 10.23
CA ASP A 163 26.09 8.71 10.54
C ASP A 163 26.05 9.46 11.87
N ARG A 164 26.45 8.77 12.95
CA ARG A 164 26.46 9.35 14.30
C ARG A 164 27.52 10.41 14.49
N SER A 165 28.67 10.28 13.82
CA SER A 165 29.76 11.25 13.90
C SER A 165 29.32 12.63 13.41
N ARG A 166 28.45 12.66 12.40
CA ARG A 166 27.87 13.87 11.83
C ARG A 166 26.47 14.19 12.36
N ARG A 167 25.90 13.35 13.24
CA ARG A 167 24.49 13.41 13.69
C ARG A 167 23.52 13.52 12.51
N MET A 168 23.74 12.71 11.48
CA MET A 168 22.96 12.71 10.26
C MET A 168 22.21 11.39 10.10
N LEU A 169 20.93 11.51 9.74
CA LEU A 169 20.19 10.45 9.09
C LEU A 169 19.95 10.86 7.66
N GLY A 170 20.07 9.93 6.72
CA GLY A 170 19.54 10.17 5.40
C GLY A 170 18.76 9.01 4.82
N LEU A 171 18.07 9.35 3.75
CA LEU A 171 16.93 8.60 3.26
C LEU A 171 17.13 8.30 1.79
N THR A 172 16.90 7.05 1.39
CA THR A 172 16.99 6.65 -0.02
C THR A 172 15.87 5.71 -0.43
N GLN A 173 15.38 5.90 -1.66
CA GLN A 173 14.39 5.05 -2.32
C GLN A 173 14.99 4.31 -3.51
N PHE A 174 16.29 4.03 -3.49
CA PHE A 174 17.02 3.41 -4.60
C PHE A 174 16.28 2.20 -5.22
N SER A 175 15.96 1.18 -4.41
CA SER A 175 15.27 -0.03 -4.89
C SER A 175 13.87 0.22 -5.43
N TYR A 176 13.19 1.30 -4.98
CA TYR A 176 11.90 1.69 -5.54
C TYR A 176 12.08 2.36 -6.91
N ILE A 177 13.06 3.26 -7.03
CA ILE A 177 13.38 3.94 -8.28
C ILE A 177 13.80 2.94 -9.35
N GLU A 178 14.65 1.95 -9.04
CA GLU A 178 15.03 0.90 -9.99
C GLU A 178 13.82 0.10 -10.49
N LYS A 179 12.89 -0.24 -9.58
CA LYS A 179 11.65 -0.93 -9.97
C LYS A 179 10.77 -0.09 -10.90
N ILE A 180 10.69 1.22 -10.68
CA ILE A 180 9.97 2.14 -11.58
C ILE A 180 10.65 2.17 -12.94
N LEU A 181 11.97 2.36 -12.99
CA LEU A 181 12.72 2.43 -14.24
C LEU A 181 12.53 1.16 -15.06
N LYS A 182 12.63 -0.01 -14.43
CA LYS A 182 12.35 -1.30 -15.10
C LYS A 182 10.90 -1.40 -15.58
N ARG A 183 9.93 -0.99 -14.75
CA ARG A 183 8.50 -1.05 -15.08
C ARG A 183 8.15 -0.23 -16.34
N PHE A 184 8.80 0.92 -16.52
CA PHE A 184 8.59 1.80 -17.67
C PHE A 184 9.66 1.67 -18.76
N ARG A 185 10.50 0.62 -18.73
CA ARG A 185 11.56 0.33 -19.71
C ARG A 185 12.59 1.47 -19.86
N MET A 186 12.95 2.09 -18.75
CA MET A 186 13.88 3.23 -18.64
C MET A 186 15.19 2.88 -17.93
N GLU A 187 15.52 1.60 -17.78
CA GLU A 187 16.73 1.15 -17.05
C GLU A 187 18.05 1.61 -17.72
N HIS A 188 18.02 1.84 -19.03
CA HIS A 188 19.14 2.33 -19.82
C HIS A 188 19.04 3.82 -20.19
N SER A 189 18.09 4.55 -19.60
CA SER A 189 17.96 5.98 -19.86
C SER A 189 19.20 6.76 -19.41
N LYS A 190 19.59 7.77 -20.20
CA LYS A 190 20.75 8.62 -19.88
C LYS A 190 20.55 9.33 -18.54
N ARG A 191 21.56 9.29 -17.69
CA ARG A 191 21.58 10.04 -16.43
C ARG A 191 21.74 11.53 -16.74
N GLY A 192 20.87 12.35 -16.17
CA GLY A 192 20.95 13.80 -16.26
C GLY A 192 21.19 14.42 -14.87
N HIS A 193 21.87 15.56 -14.83
CA HIS A 193 22.02 16.36 -13.60
C HIS A 193 20.76 17.17 -13.28
N LEU A 194 19.93 17.46 -14.29
CA LEU A 194 18.72 18.25 -14.15
C LEU A 194 17.48 17.36 -14.35
N PRO A 195 16.52 17.36 -13.41
CA PRO A 195 15.26 16.63 -13.56
C PRO A 195 14.44 17.06 -14.78
N MET A 196 14.56 18.32 -15.22
CA MET A 196 13.97 18.84 -16.45
C MET A 196 14.89 19.92 -17.02
N ARG A 197 15.12 19.92 -18.35
CA ARG A 197 15.93 20.95 -19.00
C ARG A 197 15.15 22.27 -19.10
N HIS A 198 15.86 23.38 -18.94
CA HIS A 198 15.28 24.70 -19.18
C HIS A 198 14.85 24.84 -20.66
N GLY A 199 13.75 25.56 -20.90
CA GLY A 199 13.23 25.80 -22.26
C GLY A 199 12.32 24.70 -22.83
N ILE A 200 12.10 23.58 -22.14
CA ILE A 200 11.09 22.59 -22.55
C ILE A 200 9.69 23.19 -22.36
N LYS A 201 8.97 23.41 -23.46
CA LYS A 201 7.56 23.84 -23.47
C LYS A 201 6.68 22.66 -23.85
N LEU A 202 6.00 22.09 -22.86
CA LEU A 202 4.98 21.07 -23.06
C LEU A 202 3.64 21.73 -23.42
N SER A 203 2.85 21.08 -24.27
CA SER A 203 1.61 21.62 -24.79
C SER A 203 0.60 20.50 -25.07
N LYS A 204 -0.67 20.79 -24.79
CA LYS A 204 -1.80 19.90 -25.12
C LYS A 204 -1.90 19.61 -26.62
N LYS A 205 -1.26 20.42 -27.48
CA LYS A 205 -1.22 20.22 -28.95
C LYS A 205 -0.24 19.12 -29.39
N GLN A 206 0.55 18.56 -28.48
CA GLN A 206 1.52 17.49 -28.77
C GLN A 206 0.93 16.09 -28.62
N PHE A 207 -0.40 15.93 -28.69
CA PHE A 207 -1.05 14.63 -28.68
C PHE A 207 -0.67 13.79 -29.93
N PRO A 208 -0.76 12.45 -29.88
CA PRO A 208 -0.48 11.59 -31.02
C PRO A 208 -1.30 11.98 -32.23
N LYS A 209 -0.66 12.12 -33.39
CA LYS A 209 -1.33 12.43 -34.65
C LYS A 209 -1.38 11.24 -35.59
N THR A 210 -0.49 10.27 -35.41
CA THR A 210 -0.43 9.05 -36.22
C THR A 210 -0.88 7.83 -35.42
N ASP A 211 -1.42 6.82 -36.10
CA ASP A 211 -1.83 5.56 -35.46
C ASP A 211 -0.66 4.84 -34.79
N GLU A 212 0.56 4.99 -35.33
CA GLU A 212 1.78 4.49 -34.73
C GLU A 212 2.10 5.17 -33.39
N GLU A 213 1.98 6.50 -33.32
CA GLU A 213 2.16 7.25 -32.08
C GLU A 213 1.09 6.87 -31.05
N LEU A 214 -0.18 6.75 -31.47
CA LEU A 214 -1.27 6.30 -30.61
C LEU A 214 -0.97 4.93 -30.00
N LYS A 215 -0.49 3.98 -30.80
CA LYS A 215 -0.12 2.63 -30.35
C LYS A 215 1.09 2.65 -29.40
N ARG A 216 2.11 3.47 -29.67
CA ARG A 216 3.24 3.64 -28.75
C ARG A 216 2.80 4.21 -27.41
N MET A 217 1.86 5.15 -27.43
CA MET A 217 1.37 5.83 -26.23
C MET A 217 0.34 5.03 -25.44
N SER A 218 -0.43 4.14 -26.08
CA SER A 218 -1.35 3.25 -25.37
C SER A 218 -0.64 2.28 -24.42
N ASP A 219 0.60 1.92 -24.73
CA ASP A 219 1.41 1.01 -23.91
C ASP A 219 1.97 1.69 -22.64
N ILE A 220 1.95 3.03 -22.58
CA ILE A 220 2.51 3.80 -21.47
C ILE A 220 1.37 4.26 -20.55
N SER A 221 1.29 3.68 -19.36
CA SER A 221 0.37 4.17 -18.33
C SER A 221 0.91 5.46 -17.69
N TYR A 222 0.69 6.59 -18.36
CA TYR A 222 1.21 7.91 -17.97
C TYR A 222 0.79 8.32 -16.56
N ALA A 223 -0.50 8.18 -16.23
CA ALA A 223 -1.00 8.46 -14.88
C ALA A 223 -0.27 7.61 -13.81
N SER A 224 0.03 6.35 -14.13
CA SER A 224 0.82 5.50 -13.23
C SER A 224 2.29 5.95 -13.12
N ALA A 225 2.88 6.50 -14.19
CA ALA A 225 4.24 7.03 -14.17
C ALA A 225 4.31 8.30 -13.30
N VAL A 226 3.40 9.25 -13.53
CA VAL A 226 3.23 10.48 -12.73
C VAL A 226 3.02 10.14 -11.26
N GLY A 227 2.11 9.21 -10.94
CA GLY A 227 1.88 8.77 -9.56
C GLY A 227 3.11 8.11 -8.91
N SER A 228 3.91 7.37 -9.69
CA SER A 228 5.16 6.78 -9.21
C SER A 228 6.22 7.84 -8.88
N ILE A 229 6.35 8.86 -9.73
CA ILE A 229 7.25 10.00 -9.49
C ILE A 229 6.77 10.82 -8.30
N GLN A 230 5.45 11.04 -8.16
CA GLN A 230 4.87 11.76 -7.03
C GLN A 230 5.22 11.13 -5.69
N TYR A 231 5.16 9.81 -5.59
CA TYR A 231 5.58 9.12 -4.37
C TYR A 231 7.08 9.31 -4.09
N ALA A 232 7.94 9.25 -5.11
CA ALA A 232 9.37 9.54 -4.94
C ALA A 232 9.62 10.97 -4.43
N VAL A 233 8.92 11.96 -5.00
CA VAL A 233 8.99 13.38 -4.57
C VAL A 233 8.56 13.56 -3.12
N GLN A 234 7.45 12.95 -2.74
CA GLN A 234 6.90 13.05 -1.38
C GLN A 234 7.85 12.47 -0.32
N CYS A 235 8.66 11.47 -0.69
CA CYS A 235 9.49 10.72 0.24
C CYS A 235 10.97 11.11 0.24
N THR A 236 11.66 11.12 -0.91
CA THR A 236 13.13 11.34 -0.95
C THR A 236 13.65 12.23 -2.08
N ARG A 237 12.83 12.56 -3.09
CA ARG A 237 13.27 13.28 -4.31
C ARG A 237 12.55 14.61 -4.53
N PRO A 238 12.61 15.56 -3.58
CA PRO A 238 11.96 16.86 -3.74
C PRO A 238 12.50 17.65 -4.93
N ASP A 239 13.73 17.37 -5.37
CA ASP A 239 14.37 17.96 -6.55
C ASP A 239 13.59 17.71 -7.86
N VAL A 240 12.83 16.62 -7.94
CA VAL A 240 12.02 16.27 -9.13
C VAL A 240 10.63 16.94 -9.12
N ALA A 241 10.26 17.62 -8.03
CA ALA A 241 8.92 18.18 -7.85
C ALA A 241 8.49 19.13 -8.98
N TYR A 242 9.43 19.93 -9.49
CA TYR A 242 9.16 20.84 -10.61
C TYR A 242 8.78 20.06 -11.87
N ALA A 243 9.59 19.07 -12.27
CA ALA A 243 9.33 18.25 -13.45
C ALA A 243 7.97 17.56 -13.35
N LEU A 244 7.65 17.01 -12.17
CA LEU A 244 6.36 16.41 -11.87
C LEU A 244 5.19 17.40 -12.02
N SER A 245 5.32 18.61 -11.48
CA SER A 245 4.27 19.64 -11.56
C SER A 245 3.98 20.06 -13.01
N VAL A 246 4.98 20.04 -13.88
CA VAL A 246 4.80 20.35 -15.29
C VAL A 246 4.11 19.19 -16.00
N THR A 247 4.63 17.97 -15.85
CA THR A 247 4.11 16.77 -16.54
C THR A 247 2.68 16.39 -16.09
N SER A 248 2.36 16.55 -14.80
CA SER A 248 1.03 16.20 -14.27
C SER A 248 -0.13 16.99 -14.89
N ARG A 249 0.13 18.13 -15.56
CA ARG A 249 -0.90 18.98 -16.20
C ARG A 249 -1.47 18.37 -17.48
N TYR A 250 -0.82 17.34 -18.03
CA TYR A 250 -1.14 16.79 -19.35
C TYR A 250 -1.70 15.37 -19.29
N GLN A 251 -2.16 14.89 -18.13
CA GLN A 251 -2.71 13.53 -17.96
C GLN A 251 -3.81 13.15 -18.96
N SER A 252 -4.60 14.13 -19.43
CA SER A 252 -5.69 13.93 -20.39
C SER A 252 -5.29 14.11 -21.87
N CYS A 253 -4.10 14.68 -22.15
CA CYS A 253 -3.64 15.04 -23.50
C CYS A 253 -2.14 14.77 -23.60
N ILE A 254 -1.78 13.50 -23.44
CA ILE A 254 -0.40 13.01 -23.44
C ILE A 254 0.16 12.95 -24.85
N GLY A 255 1.47 13.14 -24.97
CA GLY A 255 2.25 13.13 -26.20
C GLY A 255 3.65 12.55 -25.94
N GLU A 256 4.39 12.12 -26.96
CA GLU A 256 5.72 11.49 -26.77
C GLU A 256 6.73 12.40 -26.07
N ALA A 257 6.55 13.73 -26.16
CA ALA A 257 7.38 14.71 -25.46
C ALA A 257 7.09 14.85 -23.95
N HIS A 258 5.96 14.35 -23.46
CA HIS A 258 5.46 14.52 -22.09
C HIS A 258 5.92 13.42 -21.14
#